data_AF-S8DTQ6-F1
#
_entry.id   AF-S8DTQ6-F1
#
_cell.length_a   1.000
_cell.length_b   1.000
_cell.length_c   1.000
_cell.angle_alpha   90.00
_cell.angle_beta   90.00
_cell.angle_gamma   90.00
#
_symmetry.space_group_name_H-M   'P 1'
#
loop_
_entity.id
_entity.type
_entity.pdbx_description
1 polymer ?
#
loop_
_entity_poly.entity_id
_entity_poly.type
_entity_poly.pdbx_seq_one_letter_code
_entity_poly.pdbx_strand_id
1 'polypeptide(L)'
;FGRHERFYFDDGNVIFLVEDTLFNVHRYFLKRESPVFRDMFALTPDADAPEGSSDEHPIVLEGTKSLDFACLLACLYPLSVIQHDDMPAEHWSLALDFAVKWQFHDIRDLAVMKMMDLTTHASTLALQVAAARKHNMEGWYLDAFIKLCERGRPITPEEGELLGMLDVIRISAIRTKLHVGAGASM
;
A
#
# COMPACT_ATOMS: atom_id res chain seq x y z
N PHE A 1 0.71 -13.51 -22.22
CA PHE A 1 0.34 -12.85 -20.95
C PHE A 1 -1.12 -12.46 -21.01
N GLY A 2 -1.83 -12.49 -19.89
CA GLY A 2 -3.23 -12.06 -19.83
C GLY A 2 -3.33 -10.54 -19.69
N ARG A 3 -4.38 -9.90 -20.24
CA ARG A 3 -4.63 -8.48 -20.04
C ARG A 3 -5.41 -8.26 -18.74
N HIS A 4 -5.02 -7.28 -17.93
CA HIS A 4 -5.72 -6.98 -16.68
C HIS A 4 -7.14 -6.47 -16.97
N GLU A 5 -8.16 -7.06 -16.34
CA GLU A 5 -9.57 -6.80 -16.66
C GLU A 5 -9.98 -5.33 -16.55
N ARG A 6 -9.41 -4.62 -15.57
CA ARG A 6 -9.73 -3.20 -15.29
C ARG A 6 -8.70 -2.19 -15.80
N PHE A 7 -7.43 -2.58 -15.86
CA PHE A 7 -6.30 -1.66 -16.03
C PHE A 7 -5.56 -1.91 -17.33
N TYR A 8 -6.32 -2.36 -18.32
CA TYR A 8 -5.91 -2.44 -19.71
C TYR A 8 -6.87 -1.56 -20.50
N PHE A 9 -6.49 -0.30 -20.67
CA PHE A 9 -7.29 0.70 -21.38
C PHE A 9 -6.99 0.66 -22.88
N ASP A 10 -8.02 0.79 -23.71
CA ASP A 10 -7.84 0.82 -25.18
C ASP A 10 -7.08 2.08 -25.65
N ASP A 11 -7.18 3.18 -24.90
CA ASP A 11 -6.49 4.45 -25.13
C ASP A 11 -5.20 4.64 -24.32
N GLY A 12 -4.78 3.61 -23.56
CA GLY A 12 -3.51 3.61 -22.85
C GLY A 12 -2.32 3.78 -23.79
N ASN A 13 -1.27 4.44 -23.30
CA ASN A 13 -0.09 4.79 -24.10
C ASN A 13 1.23 4.30 -23.49
N VAL A 14 1.14 3.34 -22.56
CA VAL A 14 2.26 2.55 -22.05
C VAL A 14 1.76 1.21 -21.54
N ILE A 15 2.42 0.14 -21.98
CA ILE A 15 2.13 -1.22 -21.56
C ILE A 15 3.19 -1.71 -20.58
N PHE A 16 2.75 -2.20 -19.43
CA PHE A 16 3.59 -2.86 -18.44
C PHE A 16 3.30 -4.35 -18.39
N LEU A 17 4.34 -5.16 -18.23
CA LEU A 17 4.24 -6.56 -17.84
C LEU A 17 4.64 -6.66 -16.37
N VAL A 18 3.70 -7.08 -15.52
CA VAL A 18 3.91 -7.31 -14.10
C VAL A 18 3.53 -8.75 -13.79
N GLU A 19 4.52 -9.55 -13.36
CA GLU A 19 4.42 -11.00 -13.34
C GLU A 19 4.01 -11.58 -14.70
N ASP A 20 2.78 -12.07 -14.83
CA ASP A 20 2.20 -12.69 -16.03
C ASP A 20 1.04 -11.87 -16.62
N THR A 21 0.84 -10.65 -16.12
CA THR A 21 -0.29 -9.78 -16.44
C THR A 21 0.15 -8.48 -17.11
N LEU A 22 -0.50 -8.15 -18.23
CA LEU A 22 -0.31 -6.91 -18.99
C LEU A 22 -1.26 -5.82 -18.51
N PHE A 23 -0.73 -4.61 -18.35
CA PHE A 23 -1.45 -3.40 -17.98
C PHE A 23 -1.21 -2.36 -19.06
N ASN A 24 -2.26 -1.82 -19.66
CA ASN A 24 -2.15 -0.69 -20.59
C ASN A 24 -2.73 0.55 -19.93
N VAL A 25 -1.88 1.52 -19.59
CA VAL A 25 -2.25 2.71 -18.79
C VAL A 25 -1.71 4.00 -19.38
N HIS A 26 -1.93 5.13 -18.72
CA HIS A 26 -1.52 6.44 -19.21
C HIS A 26 -0.25 6.92 -18.51
N ARG A 27 0.81 7.16 -19.28
CA ARG A 27 2.10 7.68 -18.79
C ARG A 27 1.94 8.94 -17.96
N TYR A 28 0.95 9.77 -18.29
CA TYR A 28 0.73 11.06 -17.63
C TYR A 28 0.60 10.94 -16.12
N PHE A 29 -0.25 10.04 -15.60
CA PHE A 29 -0.46 9.89 -14.16
C PHE A 29 0.81 9.39 -13.47
N LEU A 30 1.49 8.40 -14.05
CA LEU A 30 2.73 7.87 -13.51
C LEU A 30 3.86 8.92 -13.50
N LYS A 31 4.01 9.70 -14.58
CA LYS A 31 4.98 10.81 -14.68
C LYS A 31 4.73 11.91 -13.67
N ARG A 32 3.45 12.24 -13.45
CA ARG A 32 3.03 13.33 -12.56
C ARG A 32 3.30 12.96 -11.10
N GLU A 33 2.95 11.73 -10.73
CA GLU A 33 2.93 11.29 -9.33
C GLU A 33 4.24 10.62 -8.86
N SER A 34 5.11 10.17 -9.78
CA SER A 34 6.39 9.54 -9.43
C SER A 34 7.56 10.13 -10.20
N PRO A 35 8.60 10.65 -9.50
CA PRO A 35 9.83 11.09 -10.15
C PRO A 35 10.58 9.91 -10.79
N VAL A 36 10.49 8.70 -10.21
CA VAL A 36 11.14 7.50 -10.76
C VAL A 36 10.56 7.16 -12.13
N PHE A 37 9.23 7.14 -12.26
CA PHE A 37 8.59 6.90 -13.55
C PHE A 37 8.82 8.06 -14.52
N ARG A 38 8.82 9.31 -14.05
CA ARG A 38 9.17 10.46 -14.88
C ARG A 38 10.54 10.30 -15.53
N ASP A 39 11.55 9.93 -14.74
CA ASP A 39 12.92 9.80 -15.20
C ASP A 39 13.08 8.55 -16.09
N MET A 40 12.47 7.41 -15.72
CA MET A 40 12.39 6.19 -16.55
C MET A 40 11.90 6.51 -17.97
N PHE A 41 10.83 7.28 -18.06
CA PHE A 41 10.24 7.67 -19.34
C PHE A 41 10.99 8.76 -20.10
N ALA A 42 11.92 9.47 -19.46
CA ALA A 42 12.80 10.43 -20.13
C ALA A 42 14.01 9.72 -20.78
N LEU A 43 14.36 8.54 -20.28
CA LEU A 43 15.51 7.74 -20.74
C LEU A 43 15.17 6.75 -21.86
N THR A 44 13.89 6.59 -22.22
CA THR A 44 13.49 5.69 -23.32
C THR A 44 14.13 6.15 -24.64
N PRO A 45 14.99 5.32 -25.26
CA PRO A 45 15.67 5.67 -26.50
C PRO A 45 14.69 5.74 -27.69
N ASP A 46 15.04 6.54 -28.69
CA ASP A 46 14.37 6.55 -30.00
C ASP A 46 14.72 5.24 -30.74
N ALA A 47 13.94 4.20 -30.48
CA ALA A 47 13.97 2.93 -31.21
C ALA A 47 12.70 2.76 -32.04
N ASP A 48 12.77 1.94 -33.10
CA ASP A 48 11.60 1.62 -33.94
C ASP A 48 10.45 0.98 -33.15
N ALA A 49 10.76 0.26 -32.06
CA ALA A 49 9.82 -0.29 -31.10
C ALA A 49 10.31 0.01 -29.67
N PRO A 50 9.96 1.19 -29.10
CA PRO A 50 10.39 1.53 -27.76
C PRO A 50 9.69 0.63 -26.73
N GLU A 51 10.35 0.42 -25.60
CA GLU A 51 9.79 -0.34 -24.48
C GLU A 51 8.47 0.30 -24.00
N GLY A 52 7.46 -0.52 -23.79
CA GLY A 52 6.10 -0.13 -23.42
C GLY A 52 5.18 0.23 -24.59
N SER A 53 5.61 0.03 -25.84
CA SER A 53 4.84 0.42 -27.03
C SER A 53 3.77 -0.58 -27.47
N SER A 54 3.89 -1.86 -27.08
CA SER A 54 3.01 -2.96 -27.51
C SER A 54 3.02 -4.11 -26.50
N ASP A 55 2.10 -5.07 -26.68
CA ASP A 55 2.04 -6.29 -25.86
C ASP A 55 3.30 -7.16 -26.04
N GLU A 56 3.95 -7.08 -27.21
CA GLU A 56 5.19 -7.76 -27.55
C GLU A 56 6.44 -7.04 -27.00
N HIS A 57 6.32 -5.74 -26.72
CA HIS A 57 7.39 -4.90 -26.18
C HIS A 57 6.92 -4.12 -24.94
N PRO A 58 6.48 -4.78 -23.85
CA PRO A 58 6.05 -4.11 -22.63
C PRO A 58 7.23 -3.64 -21.78
N ILE A 59 7.01 -2.69 -20.87
CA ILE A 59 7.96 -2.39 -19.79
C ILE A 59 7.79 -3.45 -18.70
N VAL A 60 8.86 -4.19 -18.39
CA VAL A 60 8.81 -5.25 -17.38
C VAL A 60 9.10 -4.68 -15.99
N LEU A 61 8.14 -4.79 -15.06
CA LEU A 61 8.36 -4.42 -13.66
C LEU A 61 8.79 -5.64 -12.84
N GLU A 62 10.08 -5.95 -12.88
CA GLU A 62 10.65 -7.06 -12.12
C GLU A 62 10.48 -6.89 -10.59
N GLY A 63 10.33 -8.01 -9.87
CA GLY A 63 10.22 -8.01 -8.42
C GLY A 63 8.99 -7.25 -7.89
N THR A 64 7.92 -7.20 -8.68
CA THR A 64 6.67 -6.51 -8.36
C THR A 64 5.51 -7.48 -8.61
N LYS A 65 4.57 -7.58 -7.67
CA LYS A 65 3.37 -8.39 -7.83
C LYS A 65 2.32 -7.65 -8.64
N SER A 66 1.58 -8.40 -9.46
CA SER A 66 0.48 -7.86 -10.27
C SER A 66 -0.57 -7.15 -9.41
N LEU A 67 -0.91 -7.74 -8.26
CA LEU A 67 -1.85 -7.16 -7.30
C LEU A 67 -1.34 -5.84 -6.69
N ASP A 68 -0.06 -5.74 -6.34
CA ASP A 68 0.52 -4.51 -5.78
C ASP A 68 0.38 -3.34 -6.77
N PHE A 69 0.66 -3.61 -8.05
CA PHE A 69 0.51 -2.61 -9.10
C PHE A 69 -0.96 -2.25 -9.31
N ALA A 70 -1.86 -3.24 -9.32
CA ALA A 70 -3.29 -2.99 -9.43
C ALA A 70 -3.84 -2.14 -8.27
N CYS A 71 -3.39 -2.36 -7.04
CA CYS A 71 -3.78 -1.55 -5.87
C CYS A 71 -3.29 -0.09 -6.00
N LEU A 72 -2.08 0.13 -6.50
CA LEU A 72 -1.60 1.49 -6.83
C LEU A 72 -2.45 2.12 -7.94
N LEU A 73 -2.74 1.38 -9.01
CA LEU A 73 -3.53 1.87 -10.13
C LEU A 73 -4.97 2.21 -9.71
N ALA A 74 -5.56 1.50 -8.75
CA ALA A 74 -6.86 1.86 -8.17
C ALA A 74 -6.84 3.24 -7.48
N CYS A 75 -5.69 3.68 -6.98
CA CYS A 75 -5.52 5.04 -6.43
C CYS A 75 -5.47 6.09 -7.55
N LEU A 76 -4.82 5.79 -8.68
CA LEU A 76 -4.69 6.67 -9.83
C LEU A 76 -5.96 6.73 -10.69
N TYR A 77 -6.72 5.64 -10.72
CA TYR A 77 -7.93 5.44 -11.52
C TYR A 77 -9.11 5.05 -10.61
N PRO A 78 -9.54 5.94 -9.70
CA PRO A 78 -10.64 5.63 -8.79
C PRO A 78 -11.95 5.42 -9.57
N LEU A 79 -12.80 4.52 -9.07
CA LEU A 79 -14.13 4.25 -9.65
C LEU A 79 -15.05 5.47 -9.61
N SER A 80 -14.83 6.40 -8.67
CA SER A 80 -15.60 7.63 -8.52
C SER A 80 -14.68 8.81 -8.25
N VAL A 81 -15.04 9.96 -8.81
CA VAL A 81 -14.34 11.24 -8.55
C VAL A 81 -14.56 11.70 -7.11
N ILE A 82 -15.66 11.27 -6.48
CA ILE A 82 -16.05 11.70 -5.12
C ILE A 82 -15.46 10.77 -4.06
N GLN A 83 -15.36 9.47 -4.37
CA GLN A 83 -14.93 8.45 -3.42
C GLN A 83 -13.96 7.49 -4.10
N HIS A 84 -12.82 7.25 -3.44
CA HIS A 84 -11.93 6.16 -3.82
C HIS A 84 -12.60 4.82 -3.58
N ASP A 85 -12.10 3.81 -4.29
CA ASP A 85 -12.47 2.41 -4.15
C ASP A 85 -12.49 1.96 -2.68
N ASP A 86 -13.50 1.16 -2.33
CA ASP A 86 -13.58 0.50 -1.03
C ASP A 86 -12.63 -0.70 -1.01
N MET A 87 -11.34 -0.40 -0.89
CA MET A 87 -10.29 -1.40 -0.80
C MET A 87 -10.12 -1.86 0.66
N PRO A 88 -9.95 -3.17 0.91
CA PRO A 88 -9.62 -3.67 2.24
C PRO A 88 -8.24 -3.17 2.69
N ALA A 89 -7.96 -3.21 3.99
CA ALA A 89 -6.75 -2.65 4.58
C ALA A 89 -5.47 -3.28 4.00
N GLU A 90 -5.53 -4.57 3.66
CA GLU A 90 -4.45 -5.32 3.02
C GLU A 90 -4.09 -4.70 1.66
N HIS A 91 -5.08 -4.34 0.85
CA HIS A 91 -4.87 -3.72 -0.45
C HIS A 91 -4.31 -2.29 -0.32
N TRP A 92 -4.77 -1.51 0.67
CA TRP A 92 -4.15 -0.22 0.98
C TRP A 92 -2.68 -0.37 1.43
N SER A 93 -2.35 -1.43 2.18
CA SER A 93 -0.97 -1.73 2.56
C SER A 93 -0.10 -2.09 1.35
N LEU A 94 -0.62 -2.81 0.36
CA LEU A 94 0.09 -3.11 -0.89
C LEU A 94 0.30 -1.84 -1.74
N ALA A 95 -0.73 -1.00 -1.85
CA ALA A 95 -0.61 0.31 -2.52
C ALA A 95 0.45 1.18 -1.85
N LEU A 96 0.49 1.20 -0.51
CA LEU A 96 1.50 1.91 0.27
C LEU A 96 2.91 1.38 0.01
N ASP A 97 3.10 0.05 0.03
CA ASP A 97 4.38 -0.58 -0.26
C ASP A 97 4.92 -0.19 -1.64
N PHE A 98 4.05 -0.25 -2.65
CA PHE A 98 4.40 0.16 -4.01
C PHE A 98 4.72 1.66 -4.06
N ALA A 99 3.87 2.49 -3.45
CA ALA A 99 4.03 3.94 -3.45
C ALA A 99 5.35 4.37 -2.80
N VAL A 100 5.77 3.73 -1.70
CA VAL A 100 7.08 3.99 -1.09
C VAL A 100 8.22 3.53 -2.00
N LYS A 101 8.17 2.30 -2.53
CA LYS A 101 9.20 1.74 -3.43
C LYS A 101 9.44 2.62 -4.65
N TRP A 102 8.37 3.14 -5.24
CA TRP A 102 8.40 3.89 -6.50
C TRP A 102 8.18 5.40 -6.32
N GLN A 103 8.26 5.91 -5.09
CA GLN A 103 8.22 7.34 -4.76
C GLN A 103 6.93 8.07 -5.20
N PHE A 104 5.77 7.44 -5.07
CA PHE A 104 4.47 8.09 -5.19
C PHE A 104 4.07 8.74 -3.87
N HIS A 105 4.54 9.96 -3.60
CA HIS A 105 4.36 10.61 -2.30
C HIS A 105 2.88 10.87 -1.96
N ASP A 106 2.08 11.36 -2.90
CA ASP A 106 0.67 11.66 -2.66
C ASP A 106 -0.16 10.37 -2.46
N ILE A 107 0.17 9.29 -3.18
CA ILE A 107 -0.49 8.00 -3.01
C ILE A 107 -0.08 7.34 -1.68
N ARG A 108 1.18 7.50 -1.26
CA ARG A 108 1.63 7.06 0.08
C ARG A 108 0.79 7.73 1.16
N ASP A 109 0.60 9.05 1.09
CA ASP A 109 -0.15 9.80 2.09
C ASP A 109 -1.65 9.47 2.05
N LEU A 110 -2.21 9.27 0.85
CA LEU A 110 -3.58 8.76 0.67
C LEU A 110 -3.76 7.39 1.31
N ALA A 111 -2.85 6.44 1.07
CA ALA A 111 -2.96 5.09 1.61
C ALA A 111 -2.90 5.09 3.15
N VAL A 112 -2.00 5.88 3.75
CA VAL A 112 -1.93 6.05 5.21
C VAL A 112 -3.23 6.64 5.75
N MET A 113 -3.76 7.70 5.13
CA MET A 113 -5.03 8.31 5.52
C MET A 113 -6.18 7.29 5.49
N LYS A 114 -6.30 6.53 4.40
CA LYS A 114 -7.35 5.51 4.25
C LYS A 114 -7.22 4.38 5.27
N MET A 115 -6.00 3.93 5.55
CA MET A 115 -5.79 2.93 6.60
C MET A 115 -6.16 3.49 7.99
N MET A 116 -5.81 4.74 8.29
CA MET A 116 -6.21 5.39 9.54
C MET A 116 -7.74 5.48 9.68
N ASP A 117 -8.46 5.79 8.60
CA ASP A 117 -9.93 5.84 8.60
C ASP A 117 -10.53 4.46 8.91
N LEU A 118 -9.94 3.38 8.38
CA LEU A 118 -10.35 2.00 8.69
C LEU A 118 -10.16 1.63 10.18
N THR A 119 -9.35 2.38 10.97
CA THR A 119 -9.23 2.13 12.43
C THR A 119 -10.52 2.38 13.20
N THR A 120 -11.45 3.16 12.65
CA THR A 120 -12.79 3.30 13.24
C THR A 120 -13.51 1.94 13.39
N HIS A 121 -13.03 0.88 12.73
CA HIS A 121 -13.58 -0.47 12.75
C HIS A 121 -12.67 -1.54 13.41
N ALA A 122 -11.69 -1.15 14.24
CA ALA A 122 -10.89 -1.97 15.20
C ALA A 122 -10.17 -3.28 14.72
N SER A 123 -10.40 -3.78 13.51
CA SER A 123 -9.83 -5.05 13.01
C SER A 123 -8.47 -4.89 12.33
N THR A 124 -8.02 -3.67 12.03
CA THR A 124 -6.86 -3.43 11.13
C THR A 124 -5.61 -2.89 11.82
N LEU A 125 -5.63 -2.69 13.15
CA LEU A 125 -4.57 -2.01 13.89
C LEU A 125 -3.20 -2.72 13.81
N ALA A 126 -3.17 -4.05 13.86
CA ALA A 126 -1.91 -4.81 13.78
C ALA A 126 -1.20 -4.61 12.43
N LEU A 127 -1.97 -4.59 11.33
CA LEU A 127 -1.46 -4.31 10.00
C LEU A 127 -0.91 -2.88 9.90
N GLN A 128 -1.56 -1.90 10.53
CA GLN A 128 -1.08 -0.52 10.55
C GLN A 128 0.23 -0.37 11.32
N VAL A 129 0.35 -1.01 12.49
CA VAL A 129 1.62 -1.04 13.24
C VAL A 129 2.71 -1.66 12.38
N ALA A 130 2.43 -2.79 11.72
CA ALA A 130 3.38 -3.47 10.86
C ALA A 130 3.82 -2.60 9.66
N ALA A 131 2.87 -1.98 8.96
CA ALA A 131 3.12 -1.11 7.81
C ALA A 131 3.87 0.17 8.21
N ALA A 132 3.44 0.85 9.27
CA ALA A 132 4.10 2.04 9.78
C ALA A 132 5.54 1.76 10.19
N ARG A 133 5.78 0.63 10.87
CA ARG A 133 7.13 0.18 11.24
C ARG A 133 7.97 -0.12 10.01
N LYS A 134 7.44 -0.86 9.03
CA LYS A 134 8.14 -1.22 7.78
C LYS A 134 8.65 0.02 7.04
N HIS A 135 7.87 1.09 7.05
CA HIS A 135 8.18 2.34 6.33
C HIS A 135 8.74 3.46 7.21
N ASN A 136 9.09 3.17 8.47
CA ASN A 136 9.64 4.13 9.44
C ASN A 136 8.75 5.38 9.66
N MET A 137 7.43 5.18 9.71
CA MET A 137 6.45 6.24 9.92
C MET A 137 6.12 6.37 11.41
N GLU A 138 7.01 7.00 12.19
CA GLU A 138 6.94 7.00 13.66
C GLU A 138 5.62 7.53 14.24
N GLY A 139 5.08 8.63 13.70
CA GLY A 139 3.81 9.20 14.17
C GLY A 139 2.65 8.22 14.02
N TRP A 140 2.49 7.67 12.81
CA TRP A 140 1.45 6.67 12.54
C TRP A 140 1.66 5.37 13.33
N TYR A 141 2.92 4.95 13.49
CA TYR A 141 3.27 3.79 14.31
C TYR A 141 2.80 3.98 15.75
N LEU A 142 3.13 5.11 16.39
CA LEU A 142 2.75 5.40 17.75
C LEU A 142 1.23 5.46 17.91
N ASP A 143 0.53 6.13 16.99
CA ASP A 143 -0.93 6.25 17.01
C ASP A 143 -1.61 4.88 16.93
N ALA A 144 -1.22 4.04 15.98
CA ALA A 144 -1.77 2.69 15.82
C ALA A 144 -1.40 1.78 17.01
N PHE A 145 -0.17 1.91 17.51
CA PHE A 145 0.34 1.11 18.62
C PHE A 145 -0.36 1.43 19.94
N ILE A 146 -0.63 2.71 20.24
CA ILE A 146 -1.38 3.15 21.42
C ILE A 146 -2.82 2.64 21.34
N LYS A 147 -3.51 2.85 20.21
CA LYS A 147 -4.87 2.32 19.99
C LYS A 147 -4.91 0.80 20.18
N LEU A 148 -3.88 0.09 19.73
CA LEU A 148 -3.77 -1.34 19.91
C LEU A 148 -3.52 -1.72 21.37
N CYS A 149 -2.74 -0.94 22.14
CA CYS A 149 -2.56 -1.17 23.58
C CYS A 149 -3.87 -0.99 24.35
N GLU A 150 -4.66 0.04 24.02
CA GLU A 150 -5.94 0.37 24.65
C GLU A 150 -7.06 -0.63 24.28
N ARG A 151 -6.92 -1.31 23.14
CA ARG A 151 -7.87 -2.32 22.68
C ARG A 151 -7.97 -3.46 23.69
N GLY A 152 -9.13 -3.59 24.35
CA GLY A 152 -9.37 -4.60 25.39
C GLY A 152 -9.31 -6.06 24.93
N ARG A 153 -9.47 -6.37 23.64
CA ARG A 153 -9.38 -7.76 23.14
C ARG A 153 -7.92 -8.24 23.04
N PRO A 154 -7.64 -9.54 23.34
CA PRO A 154 -6.32 -10.14 23.16
C PRO A 154 -5.77 -9.97 21.73
N ILE A 155 -4.46 -10.06 21.59
CA ILE A 155 -3.79 -10.18 20.29
C ILE A 155 -4.08 -11.58 19.74
N THR A 156 -4.56 -11.67 18.50
CA THR A 156 -4.78 -12.97 17.84
C THR A 156 -3.46 -13.51 17.26
N PRO A 157 -3.36 -14.82 16.92
CA PRO A 157 -2.18 -15.36 16.27
C PRO A 157 -1.81 -14.61 14.98
N GLU A 158 -2.80 -14.29 14.14
CA GLU A 158 -2.61 -13.59 12.86
C GLU A 158 -2.07 -12.17 13.08
N GLU A 159 -2.58 -11.47 14.10
CA GLU A 159 -2.04 -10.17 14.50
C GLU A 159 -0.63 -10.30 15.06
N GLY A 160 -0.35 -11.36 15.82
CA GLY A 160 0.98 -11.67 16.35
C GLY A 160 2.01 -11.89 15.25
N GLU A 161 1.63 -12.52 14.14
CA GLU A 161 2.48 -12.69 12.96
C GLU A 161 2.81 -11.35 12.30
N LEU A 162 1.82 -10.47 12.11
CA LEU A 162 2.03 -9.14 11.54
C LEU A 162 2.91 -8.25 12.45
N LEU A 163 2.61 -8.24 13.74
CA LEU A 163 3.32 -7.44 14.73
C LEU A 163 4.75 -7.94 14.95
N GLY A 164 4.95 -9.26 14.91
CA GLY A 164 6.20 -9.87 15.34
C GLY A 164 6.40 -9.78 16.87
N MET A 165 7.35 -10.58 17.35
CA MET A 165 7.52 -10.86 18.78
C MET A 165 7.76 -9.61 19.65
N LEU A 166 8.58 -8.65 19.19
CA LEU A 166 8.90 -7.47 19.99
C LEU A 166 7.68 -6.60 20.28
N ASP A 167 6.84 -6.37 19.28
CA ASP A 167 5.66 -5.51 19.44
C ASP A 167 4.60 -6.23 20.28
N VAL A 168 4.43 -7.55 20.13
CA VAL A 168 3.57 -8.36 21.00
C VAL A 168 4.00 -8.26 22.47
N ILE A 169 5.30 -8.42 22.76
CA ILE A 169 5.83 -8.31 24.13
C ILE A 169 5.58 -6.92 24.70
N ARG A 170 5.84 -5.86 23.92
CA ARG A 170 5.64 -4.48 24.36
C ARG A 170 4.16 -4.18 24.64
N ILE A 171 3.25 -4.60 23.76
CA ILE A 171 1.80 -4.45 23.96
C ILE A 171 1.36 -5.17 25.23
N SER A 172 1.80 -6.42 25.44
CA SER A 172 1.48 -7.18 26.64
C SER A 172 1.96 -6.46 27.91
N ALA A 173 3.21 -5.99 27.92
CA ALA A 173 3.79 -5.29 29.07
C ALA A 173 3.04 -3.99 29.42
N ILE A 174 2.61 -3.23 28.41
CA ILE A 174 1.81 -2.01 28.61
C ILE A 174 0.41 -2.36 29.15
N ARG A 175 -0.27 -3.34 28.55
CA ARG A 175 -1.61 -3.78 28.99
C ARG A 175 -1.60 -4.28 30.44
N THR A 176 -0.59 -5.04 30.85
CA THR A 176 -0.45 -5.49 32.24
C THR A 176 -0.33 -4.30 33.20
N LYS A 177 0.49 -3.29 32.87
CA LYS A 177 0.63 -2.09 33.70
C LYS A 177 -0.69 -1.32 33.84
N LEU A 178 -1.46 -1.21 32.75
CA LEU A 178 -2.78 -0.57 32.76
C LEU A 178 -3.77 -1.32 33.66
N HIS A 179 -3.75 -2.66 33.65
CA HIS A 179 -4.64 -3.47 34.50
C HIS A 179 -4.25 -3.42 35.98
N VAL A 180 -2.95 -3.44 36.31
CA VAL A 180 -2.48 -3.33 37.71
C VAL A 180 -2.80 -1.96 38.31
N GLY A 181 -2.70 -0.88 37.53
CA GLY A 181 -3.06 0.47 37.98
C GLY A 181 -4.56 0.66 38.26
N ALA A 182 -5.42 0.02 37.47
CA ALA A 182 -6.88 0.06 37.67
C ALA A 182 -7.33 -0.70 38.92
N GLY A 183 -6.63 -1.78 39.30
CA GLY A 183 -6.94 -2.57 40.50
C GLY A 183 -6.44 -1.97 41.82
N ALA A 184 -5.45 -1.08 41.78
CA ALA A 184 -4.90 -0.42 42.98
C ALA A 184 -5.64 0.87 43.39
N SER A 185 -6.67 1.27 42.61
CA SER A 185 -7.46 2.48 42.83
C SER A 185 -8.89 2.20 43.34
N MET A 186 -9.19 0.94 43.70
CA MET A 186 -10.41 0.50 44.39
C MET A 186 -10.05 -0.02 45.78
#